data_AF-F3FJ15-F1
#
_entry.id   AF-F3FJ15-F1
#
_cell.length_a   1.000
_cell.length_b   1.000
_cell.length_c   1.000
_cell.angle_alpha   90.00
_cell.angle_beta   90.00
_cell.angle_gamma   90.00
#
_symmetry.space_group_name_H-M   'P 1'
#
loop_
_entity.id
_entity.type
_entity.pdbx_description
1 polymer ?
#
loop_
_entity_poly.entity_id
_entity_poly.type
_entity_poly.pdbx_seq_one_letter_code
_entity_poly.pdbx_strand_id
1 'polypeptide(L)'
;MTALTPLDTLWLTEAVRLREQQAGVLDDLEANRRARAAGGDLTARITHRALGLAQRDGMLGALHHWKQGARLALIALAVLSVISGAGLAFAAMGDGQAPVNVFWALGSLLGLNLVLLLT
;
A
#
# COMPACT_ATOMS: atom_id res chain seq x y z
N MET A 1 17.34 7.47 6.87
CA MET A 1 16.10 6.81 7.34
C MET A 1 15.02 7.87 7.44
N THR A 2 13.95 7.79 6.65
CA THR A 2 12.78 8.68 6.84
C THR A 2 12.18 8.42 8.20
N ALA A 3 11.91 9.48 8.97
CA ALA A 3 11.25 9.36 10.27
C ALA A 3 9.87 8.68 10.11
N LEU A 4 9.51 7.82 11.07
CA LEU A 4 8.18 7.20 11.09
C LEU A 4 7.11 8.28 11.28
N THR A 5 6.06 8.22 10.48
CA THR A 5 4.87 9.04 10.73
C THR A 5 4.07 8.48 11.92
N PRO A 6 3.20 9.28 12.56
CA PRO A 6 2.33 8.78 13.63
C PRO A 6 1.48 7.57 13.20
N LEU A 7 1.00 7.57 11.96
CA LEU A 7 0.24 6.46 11.39
C LEU A 7 1.10 5.20 11.24
N ASP A 8 2.37 5.33 10.85
CA ASP A 8 3.28 4.18 10.75
C ASP A 8 3.51 3.52 12.08
N THR A 9 3.71 4.33 13.12
CA THR A 9 3.89 3.86 14.48
C THR A 9 2.67 3.09 14.97
N LEU A 10 1.46 3.61 14.75
CA LEU A 10 0.22 2.92 15.12
C LEU A 10 0.02 1.65 14.29
N TRP A 11 0.28 1.69 12.99
CA TRP A 11 0.17 0.53 12.11
C TRP A 11 1.10 -0.60 12.58
N LEU A 12 2.37 -0.29 12.83
CA LEU A 12 3.34 -1.28 13.30
C LEU A 12 2.96 -1.85 14.65
N THR A 13 2.40 -1.01 15.54
CA THR A 13 1.90 -1.46 16.84
C THR A 13 0.78 -2.48 16.66
N GLU A 14 -0.19 -2.20 15.78
CA GLU A 14 -1.28 -3.15 15.48
C GLU A 14 -0.78 -4.40 14.75
N ALA A 15 0.18 -4.27 13.85
CA ALA A 15 0.78 -5.41 13.15
C ALA A 15 1.49 -6.36 14.12
N VAL A 16 2.17 -5.83 15.13
CA VAL A 16 2.76 -6.64 16.22
C VAL A 16 1.64 -7.31 17.03
N ARG A 17 0.58 -6.58 17.39
CA ARG A 17 -0.58 -7.15 18.11
C ARG A 17 -1.22 -8.32 17.35
N LEU A 18 -1.45 -8.15 16.05
CA LEU A 18 -2.01 -9.19 15.17
C LEU A 18 -1.08 -10.40 15.08
N ARG A 19 0.23 -10.17 15.00
CA ARG A 19 1.20 -11.26 14.98
C ARG A 19 1.24 -12.03 16.29
N GLU A 20 1.12 -11.37 17.44
CA GLU A 20 0.98 -12.04 18.75
C GLU A 20 -0.29 -12.89 18.81
N GLN A 21 -1.39 -12.40 18.25
CA GLN A 21 -2.63 -13.17 18.16
C GLN A 21 -2.50 -14.42 17.28
N GLN A 22 -1.71 -14.36 16.21
CA GLN A 22 -1.57 -15.46 15.25
C GLN A 22 -0.48 -16.47 15.61
N ALA A 23 0.68 -15.98 16.08
CA ALA A 23 1.88 -16.79 16.34
C ALA A 23 2.11 -17.07 17.83
N GLY A 24 1.30 -16.49 18.72
CA GLY A 24 1.46 -16.61 20.17
C GLY A 24 2.39 -15.56 20.76
N VAL A 25 2.76 -15.76 22.03
CA VAL A 25 3.54 -14.80 22.81
C VAL A 25 4.94 -14.63 22.19
N LEU A 26 5.29 -13.38 21.84
CA LEU A 26 6.60 -13.03 21.34
C LEU A 26 7.60 -12.86 22.49
N ASP A 27 8.85 -13.28 22.28
CA ASP A 27 9.94 -12.93 23.20
C ASP A 27 10.18 -11.42 23.15
N ASP A 28 9.83 -10.74 24.24
CA ASP A 28 9.74 -9.29 24.32
C ASP A 28 10.51 -8.71 25.51
N LEU A 29 11.29 -9.52 26.24
CA LEU A 29 11.90 -9.11 27.50
C LEU A 29 12.81 -7.89 27.34
N GLU A 30 13.66 -7.89 26.32
CA GLU A 30 14.55 -6.77 26.02
C GLU A 30 13.78 -5.54 25.51
N ALA A 31 12.72 -5.75 24.70
CA ALA A 31 11.87 -4.67 24.21
C ALA A 31 11.09 -4.01 25.36
N ASN A 32 10.58 -4.81 26.30
CA ASN A 32 9.92 -4.36 27.53
C ASN A 32 10.88 -3.60 28.44
N ARG A 33 12.12 -4.09 28.61
CA ARG A 33 13.13 -3.40 29.42
C ARG A 33 13.42 -2.01 28.86
N ARG A 34 13.62 -1.90 27.55
CA ARG A 34 13.82 -0.62 26.86
C ARG A 34 12.60 0.29 26.96
N ALA A 35 11.40 -0.25 26.75
CA ALA A 35 10.16 0.52 26.87
C ALA A 35 9.94 1.06 28.29
N ARG A 36 10.23 0.26 29.32
CA ARG A 36 10.18 0.71 30.72
C ARG A 36 11.23 1.78 31.02
N ALA A 37 12.44 1.64 30.49
CA ALA A 37 13.51 2.63 30.64
C ALA A 37 13.20 3.97 29.93
N ALA A 38 12.46 3.93 28.82
CA ALA A 38 12.01 5.13 28.11
C ALA A 38 10.98 5.97 28.89
N GLY A 39 10.34 5.40 29.92
CA GLY A 39 9.36 6.11 30.74
C GLY A 39 8.03 6.34 30.02
N GLY A 40 7.28 7.37 30.43
CA GLY A 40 5.98 7.72 29.83
C GLY A 40 4.79 6.91 30.34
N ASP A 41 3.64 7.16 29.71
CA ASP A 41 2.36 6.50 29.98
C ASP A 41 2.34 5.05 29.46
N LEU A 42 1.28 4.30 29.79
CA LEU A 42 1.16 2.91 29.37
C LEU A 42 1.16 2.77 27.85
N THR A 43 0.47 3.68 27.15
CA THR A 43 0.37 3.70 25.69
C THR A 43 1.75 3.87 25.06
N ALA A 44 2.54 4.85 25.49
CA ALA A 44 3.89 5.07 25.00
C ALA A 44 4.79 3.84 25.22
N ARG A 45 4.68 3.18 26.37
CA ARG A 45 5.45 1.95 26.64
C ARG A 45 5.05 0.80 25.71
N ILE A 46 3.77 0.60 25.47
CA ILE A 46 3.26 -0.42 24.53
C ILE A 46 3.79 -0.12 23.12
N THR A 47 3.70 1.13 22.69
CA THR A 47 4.22 1.57 21.39
C THR A 47 5.73 1.38 21.29
N HIS A 48 6.50 1.76 22.30
CA HIS A 48 7.96 1.56 22.30
C HIS A 48 8.35 0.08 22.26
N ARG A 49 7.66 -0.79 23.00
CA ARG A 49 7.86 -2.24 22.95
C ARG A 49 7.57 -2.75 21.54
N ALA A 50 6.43 -2.38 20.96
CA ALA A 50 6.03 -2.84 19.63
C ALA A 50 6.99 -2.34 18.54
N LEU A 51 7.46 -1.09 18.61
CA LEU A 51 8.47 -0.58 17.68
C LEU A 51 9.80 -1.33 17.81
N GLY A 52 10.22 -1.67 19.03
CA GLY A 52 11.42 -2.49 19.27
C GLY A 52 11.31 -3.88 18.65
N LEU A 53 10.16 -4.55 18.79
CA LEU A 53 9.87 -5.84 18.17
C LEU A 53 9.80 -5.72 16.64
N ALA A 54 9.10 -4.72 16.13
CA ALA A 54 8.98 -4.45 14.70
C ALA A 54 10.34 -4.17 14.04
N GLN A 55 11.25 -3.51 14.74
CA GLN A 55 12.60 -3.26 14.26
C GLN A 55 13.44 -4.55 14.25
N ARG A 56 13.37 -5.37 15.32
CA ARG A 56 14.07 -6.66 15.38
C ARG A 56 13.65 -7.59 14.25
N ASP A 57 12.36 -7.61 13.97
CA ASP A 57 11.77 -8.57 13.04
C ASP A 57 11.69 -8.02 11.60
N GLY A 58 12.33 -6.88 11.31
CA GLY A 58 12.44 -6.30 9.96
C GLY A 58 11.15 -5.67 9.40
N MET A 59 10.10 -5.54 10.23
CA MET A 59 8.79 -5.02 9.82
C MET A 59 8.84 -3.56 9.36
N LEU A 60 9.78 -2.77 9.89
CA LEU A 60 10.03 -1.39 9.42
C LEU A 60 10.41 -1.36 7.93
N GLY A 61 11.30 -2.27 7.52
CA GLY A 61 11.69 -2.40 6.12
C GLY A 61 10.52 -2.85 5.26
N ALA A 62 9.76 -3.85 5.71
CA ALA A 62 8.59 -4.35 5.00
C ALA A 62 7.54 -3.25 4.78
N LEU A 63 7.22 -2.45 5.80
CA LEU A 63 6.29 -1.32 5.68
C LEU A 63 6.76 -0.30 4.64
N HIS A 64 8.07 0.00 4.61
CA HIS A 64 8.62 0.94 3.64
C HIS A 64 8.49 0.43 2.20
N HIS A 65 8.90 -0.81 1.95
CA HIS A 65 8.79 -1.42 0.62
C HIS A 65 7.33 -1.54 0.18
N TRP A 66 6.43 -1.89 1.10
CA TRP A 66 5.00 -1.95 0.81
C TRP A 66 4.44 -0.58 0.41
N LYS A 67 4.78 0.49 1.15
CA LYS A 67 4.37 1.86 0.79
C LYS A 67 4.95 2.32 -0.54
N GLN A 68 6.22 2.00 -0.82
CA GLN A 68 6.85 2.31 -2.10
C GLN A 68 6.11 1.59 -3.23
N GLY A 69 5.85 0.29 -3.09
CA GLY A 69 5.10 -0.49 -4.07
C GLY A 69 3.70 0.06 -4.30
N ALA A 70 2.95 0.37 -3.23
CA ALA A 70 1.62 0.97 -3.33
C ALA A 70 1.64 2.32 -4.06
N ARG A 71 2.62 3.18 -3.77
CA ARG A 71 2.77 4.48 -4.45
C ARG A 71 3.10 4.30 -5.94
N LEU A 72 3.98 3.37 -6.28
CA LEU A 72 4.33 3.07 -7.67
C LEU A 72 3.12 2.50 -8.43
N ALA A 73 2.37 1.58 -7.84
CA ALA A 73 1.15 1.03 -8.42
C ALA A 73 0.10 2.14 -8.65
N LEU A 74 -0.07 3.06 -7.69
CA LEU A 74 -1.00 4.18 -7.85
C LEU A 74 -0.57 5.14 -8.96
N ILE A 75 0.73 5.42 -9.11
CA ILE A 75 1.26 6.21 -10.23
C ILE A 75 0.99 5.48 -11.55
N ALA A 76 1.27 4.18 -11.63
CA ALA A 76 1.04 3.38 -12.83
C ALA A 76 -0.45 3.38 -13.22
N LEU A 77 -1.35 3.21 -12.25
CA LEU A 77 -2.80 3.29 -12.46
C LEU A 77 -3.24 4.67 -12.92
N ALA A 78 -2.69 5.75 -12.34
CA ALA A 78 -3.01 7.11 -12.77
C ALA A 78 -2.57 7.37 -14.21
N VAL A 79 -1.36 6.93 -14.59
CA VAL A 79 -0.85 7.03 -15.97
C VAL A 79 -1.74 6.23 -16.92
N LEU A 80 -2.08 4.99 -16.58
CA LEU A 80 -2.96 4.14 -17.39
C LEU A 80 -4.35 4.78 -17.55
N SER A 81 -4.89 5.39 -16.49
CA SER A 81 -6.17 6.09 -16.50
C SER A 81 -6.14 7.32 -17.41
N VAL A 82 -5.07 8.12 -17.36
CA VAL A 82 -4.91 9.29 -18.24
C VAL A 82 -4.77 8.87 -19.70
N ILE A 83 -3.95 7.86 -20.00
CA ILE A 83 -3.77 7.35 -21.37
C ILE A 83 -5.07 6.77 -21.91
N SER A 84 -5.75 5.92 -21.12
CA SER A 84 -7.03 5.33 -21.49
C SER A 84 -8.10 6.41 -21.69
N GLY A 85 -8.19 7.38 -20.78
CA GLY A 85 -9.15 8.49 -20.86
C GLY A 85 -8.90 9.39 -22.07
N ALA A 86 -7.64 9.75 -22.34
CA ALA A 86 -7.27 10.53 -23.52
C ALA A 86 -7.55 9.74 -24.81
N GLY A 87 -7.19 8.47 -24.88
CA GLY A 87 -7.46 7.61 -26.04
C GLY A 87 -8.97 7.50 -26.34
N LEU A 88 -9.80 7.35 -25.30
CA LEU A 88 -11.26 7.37 -25.44
C LEU A 88 -11.79 8.74 -25.88
N ALA A 89 -11.26 9.84 -25.34
CA ALA A 89 -11.65 11.19 -25.74
C ALA A 89 -11.27 11.51 -27.18
N PHE A 90 -10.08 11.09 -27.65
CA PHE A 90 -9.67 11.23 -29.06
C PHE A 90 -10.50 10.34 -30.00
N ALA A 91 -10.88 9.13 -29.57
CA ALA A 91 -11.81 8.29 -30.33
C ALA A 91 -13.22 8.92 -30.42
N ALA A 92 -13.64 9.65 -29.39
CA ALA A 92 -14.94 10.34 -29.35
C ALA A 92 -14.95 11.69 -30.08
N MET A 93 -13.81 12.41 -30.11
CA MET A 93 -13.60 13.64 -30.88
C MET A 93 -13.23 13.40 -32.34
N GLY A 94 -13.49 12.20 -32.87
CA GLY A 94 -13.59 12.03 -34.32
C GLY A 94 -14.58 13.06 -34.83
N ASP A 95 -14.11 13.94 -35.74
CA ASP A 95 -14.91 14.97 -36.40
C ASP A 95 -16.34 14.47 -36.59
N GLY A 96 -17.36 15.24 -36.17
CA GLY A 96 -18.78 14.87 -36.17
C GLY A 96 -19.41 14.53 -37.54
N GLN A 97 -18.59 14.09 -38.48
CA GLN A 97 -18.86 13.59 -39.82
C GLN A 97 -18.25 12.18 -40.07
N ALA A 98 -17.43 11.62 -39.18
CA ALA A 98 -16.83 10.30 -39.34
C ALA A 98 -17.63 9.21 -38.59
N PRO A 99 -18.02 8.10 -39.25
CA PRO A 99 -18.75 7.02 -38.60
C PRO A 99 -17.92 6.43 -37.46
N VAL A 100 -18.58 6.22 -36.32
CA VAL A 100 -17.97 5.67 -35.10
C VAL A 100 -17.15 4.44 -35.46
N ASN A 101 -15.85 4.48 -35.19
CA ASN A 101 -14.95 3.40 -35.58
C ASN A 101 -15.20 2.17 -34.69
N VAL A 102 -16.07 1.28 -35.17
CA VAL A 102 -16.51 0.06 -34.49
C VAL A 102 -15.32 -0.82 -34.06
N PHE A 103 -14.18 -0.75 -34.76
CA PHE A 103 -12.95 -1.46 -34.36
C PHE A 103 -12.37 -0.96 -33.04
N TRP A 104 -12.45 0.35 -32.74
CA TRP A 104 -12.00 0.90 -31.46
C TRP A 104 -13.00 0.62 -30.34
N ALA A 105 -14.30 0.66 -30.64
CA ALA A 105 -15.35 0.31 -29.68
C ALA A 105 -15.27 -1.17 -29.28
N LEU A 106 -15.20 -2.08 -30.25
CA LEU A 106 -15.02 -3.52 -30.00
C LEU A 106 -13.64 -3.82 -29.44
N GLY A 107 -12.59 -3.14 -29.90
CA GLY A 107 -11.23 -3.32 -29.39
C GLY A 107 -11.09 -2.93 -27.92
N SER A 108 -11.72 -1.84 -27.48
CA SER A 108 -11.73 -1.45 -26.06
C SER A 108 -12.62 -2.38 -25.22
N LEU A 109 -13.81 -2.73 -25.71
CA LEU A 109 -14.72 -3.63 -25.01
C LEU A 109 -14.11 -5.03 -24.86
N LEU A 110 -13.54 -5.58 -25.93
CA LEU A 110 -12.99 -6.93 -25.92
C LEU A 110 -11.60 -6.97 -25.29
N GLY A 111 -10.74 -5.99 -25.58
CA GLY A 111 -9.37 -5.92 -25.07
C GLY A 111 -9.32 -5.72 -23.56
N LEU A 112 -10.17 -4.86 -22.99
CA LEU A 112 -10.22 -4.66 -21.54
C LEU A 112 -10.77 -5.91 -20.83
N ASN A 113 -11.79 -6.57 -21.40
CA ASN A 113 -12.31 -7.84 -20.88
C ASN A 113 -11.27 -8.99 -20.98
N LEU A 114 -10.50 -9.06 -22.06
CA LEU A 114 -9.44 -10.07 -22.22
C LEU A 114 -8.32 -9.89 -21.20
N VAL A 115 -7.88 -8.65 -20.96
CA VAL A 115 -6.87 -8.37 -19.93
C VAL A 115 -7.39 -8.78 -18.55
N LEU A 116 -8.63 -8.45 -18.21
CA LEU A 116 -9.27 -8.86 -16.95
C LEU A 116 -9.43 -10.38 -16.81
N LEU A 117 -9.53 -11.11 -17.92
CA LEU A 117 -9.65 -12.58 -17.92
C LEU A 117 -8.29 -13.28 -17.75
N LEU A 118 -7.20 -12.63 -18.18
CA LEU A 118 -5.84 -13.20 -18.17
C LEU A 118 -5.02 -12.84 -16.93
N THR A 119 -5.44 -11.82 -16.18
CA THR A 119 -4.82 -11.38 -14.92
C THR A 119 -5.55 -11.94 -13.71
#